data_AF-A0A7J9YPD8-F1
#
_entry.id   AF-A0A7J9YPD8-F1
#
_cell.length_a   1.000
_cell.length_b   1.000
_cell.length_c   1.000
_cell.angle_alpha   90.00
_cell.angle_beta   90.00
_cell.angle_gamma   90.00
#
_symmetry.space_group_name_H-M   'P 1'
#
loop_
_entity.id
_entity.type
_entity.pdbx_description
1 polymer ?
#
loop_
_entity_poly.entity_id
_entity_poly.type
_entity_poly.pdbx_seq_one_letter_code
_entity_poly.pdbx_strand_id
1 'polypeptide(L)'
;MPGRAPDRRGALRRRARAGPVLRAGRHRLRAVGELAFDDDAFEARLAWIFGSTRSGSTWLLRLLCHPLALEPEDGLGFSLPAAARGGPPVDALPVNEFLLGHHLAPRTGDPIKRKDGQYVPATVNSFWTPDAHYAMSRHFEDAWRPELRRFALVRLHAVLERAATRFPVAGDPAVVIKDVGASYAAPITMSLLPRSRLVFMVRDGRDVIDSLIHAAKAGSWFTRITKPLISGDADRLDFVRGKSIEWACGTDSCRRAWRAQPPELRRMVRYEELLADPIGELGSLCEWIGLKRDVAALESAVRENAFGVKEPTGPSEFARAASPGLWRQNLSPEEQRIAEDIMGDRLAELGYPA
;
A
#
# COMPACT_ATOMS: atom_id res chain seq x y z
N MET A 1 -28.19 -36.14 -39.98
CA MET A 1 -26.80 -35.98 -40.46
C MET A 1 -26.36 -34.54 -40.21
N PRO A 2 -25.53 -34.30 -39.19
CA PRO A 2 -25.09 -32.97 -38.78
C PRO A 2 -23.85 -32.52 -39.56
N GLY A 3 -23.86 -31.28 -40.06
CA GLY A 3 -22.73 -30.64 -40.72
C GLY A 3 -21.82 -29.96 -39.70
N ARG A 4 -20.56 -30.40 -39.68
CA ARG A 4 -19.49 -30.11 -38.71
C ARG A 4 -19.18 -28.62 -38.52
N ALA A 5 -19.02 -28.23 -37.25
CA ALA A 5 -18.30 -27.03 -36.83
C ALA A 5 -16.79 -27.13 -37.21
N PRO A 6 -16.12 -26.03 -37.58
CA PRO A 6 -14.68 -26.03 -37.71
C PRO A 6 -14.01 -25.96 -36.34
N ASP A 7 -13.26 -27.02 -36.04
CA ASP A 7 -12.31 -27.16 -34.95
C ASP A 7 -11.22 -26.08 -35.05
N ARG A 8 -11.05 -25.27 -33.99
CA ARG A 8 -9.88 -24.41 -33.79
C ARG A 8 -9.14 -24.82 -32.51
N ARG A 9 -8.66 -26.06 -32.49
CA ARG A 9 -7.51 -26.48 -31.69
C ARG A 9 -6.21 -26.01 -32.35
N GLY A 10 -5.42 -25.23 -31.62
CA GLY A 10 -4.06 -24.78 -31.97
C GLY A 10 -4.01 -23.29 -32.32
N ALA A 11 -3.19 -22.43 -31.73
CA ALA A 11 -2.00 -22.65 -30.92
C ALA A 11 -1.78 -21.45 -29.97
N LEU A 12 -1.70 -21.74 -28.67
CA LEU A 12 -1.01 -20.88 -27.71
C LEU A 12 -0.06 -21.79 -26.90
N ARG A 13 0.91 -22.37 -27.60
CA ARG A 13 2.12 -22.90 -26.96
C ARG A 13 3.00 -21.72 -26.56
N ARG A 14 2.64 -21.01 -25.51
CA ARG A 14 3.64 -20.28 -24.72
C ARG A 14 4.37 -21.34 -23.90
N ARG A 15 5.62 -21.62 -24.28
CA ARG A 15 6.56 -22.34 -23.40
C ARG A 15 6.67 -21.52 -22.11
N ALA A 16 5.93 -21.92 -21.08
CA ALA A 16 6.33 -21.60 -19.72
C ALA A 16 7.73 -22.21 -19.55
N ARG A 17 8.76 -21.37 -19.59
CA ARG A 17 10.05 -21.77 -19.03
C ARG A 17 9.77 -21.95 -17.55
N ALA A 18 9.60 -23.20 -17.13
CA ALA A 18 9.67 -23.55 -15.73
C ALA A 18 11.01 -23.03 -15.22
N GLY A 19 10.96 -21.94 -14.44
CA GLY A 19 12.10 -21.55 -13.63
C GLY A 19 12.50 -22.74 -12.74
N PRO A 20 13.76 -22.80 -12.28
CA PRO A 20 14.22 -23.93 -11.49
C PRO A 20 13.28 -24.12 -10.31
N VAL A 21 12.59 -25.26 -10.29
CA VAL A 21 11.86 -25.73 -9.12
C VAL A 21 12.90 -25.79 -8.01
N LEU A 22 12.77 -24.91 -7.02
CA LEU A 22 13.57 -24.97 -5.80
C LEU A 22 13.50 -26.41 -5.31
N ARG A 23 14.63 -27.13 -5.37
CA ARG A 23 14.76 -28.43 -4.71
C ARG A 23 14.33 -28.22 -3.27
N ALA A 24 13.23 -28.85 -2.87
CA ALA A 24 12.80 -28.88 -1.50
C ALA A 24 13.90 -29.53 -0.67
N GLY A 25 14.81 -28.70 -0.13
CA GLY A 25 15.60 -29.07 1.02
C GLY A 25 14.60 -29.56 2.08
N ARG A 26 14.92 -30.68 2.73
CA ARG A 26 14.14 -31.20 3.85
C ARG A 26 14.21 -30.21 5.02
N HIS A 27 13.51 -29.09 4.90
CA HIS A 27 13.15 -28.26 6.04
C HIS A 27 12.10 -29.05 6.80
N ARG A 28 12.52 -29.75 7.86
CA ARG A 28 11.59 -30.16 8.91
C ARG A 28 10.85 -28.89 9.31
N LEU A 29 9.54 -28.85 9.12
CA LEU A 29 8.68 -27.83 9.72
C LEU A 29 8.97 -27.91 11.23
N ARG A 30 9.77 -26.97 11.76
CA ARG A 30 10.04 -26.90 13.19
C ARG A 30 8.72 -26.56 13.87
N ALA A 31 8.42 -27.27 14.95
CA ALA A 31 7.29 -26.97 15.82
C ALA A 31 7.33 -25.49 16.22
N VAL A 32 6.15 -24.88 16.36
CA VAL A 32 5.95 -23.49 16.76
C VAL A 32 6.42 -23.34 18.21
N GLY A 33 7.67 -22.90 18.38
CA GLY A 33 8.24 -22.46 19.65
C GLY A 33 8.27 -20.93 19.73
N GLU A 34 8.86 -20.42 20.82
CA GLU A 34 9.16 -18.99 20.98
C GLU A 34 9.90 -18.43 19.75
N LEU A 35 9.60 -17.18 19.43
CA LEU A 35 10.28 -16.49 18.34
C LEU A 35 11.77 -16.31 18.68
N ALA A 36 12.64 -16.45 17.68
CA ALA A 36 14.08 -16.32 17.87
C ALA A 36 14.55 -14.87 18.08
N PHE A 37 13.60 -13.94 18.23
CA PHE A 37 13.78 -12.51 18.40
C PHE A 37 12.70 -11.99 19.34
N ASP A 38 12.98 -10.88 20.03
CA ASP A 38 11.99 -10.14 20.81
C ASP A 38 10.95 -9.55 19.86
N ASP A 39 9.76 -10.13 19.87
CA ASP A 39 8.71 -9.85 18.92
C ASP A 39 7.98 -8.55 19.22
N ASP A 40 7.83 -8.19 20.50
CA ASP A 40 7.29 -6.92 20.96
C ASP A 40 8.22 -5.74 20.65
N ALA A 41 9.54 -5.92 20.81
CA ALA A 41 10.54 -4.92 20.44
C ALA A 41 10.66 -4.78 18.91
N PHE A 42 10.57 -5.89 18.17
CA PHE A 42 10.56 -5.84 16.70
C PHE A 42 9.28 -5.17 16.16
N GLU A 43 8.11 -5.53 16.69
CA GLU A 43 6.83 -4.95 16.26
C GLU A 43 6.79 -3.44 16.48
N ALA A 44 7.35 -2.96 17.59
CA ALA A 44 7.47 -1.54 17.90
C ALA A 44 8.35 -0.76 16.90
N ARG A 45 9.04 -1.42 15.97
CA ARG A 45 9.83 -0.80 14.89
C ARG A 45 9.15 -0.87 13.52
N LEU A 46 7.95 -1.44 13.44
CA LEU A 46 7.16 -1.47 12.22
C LEU A 46 6.39 -0.16 12.05
N ALA A 47 6.42 0.41 10.85
CA ALA A 47 5.64 1.58 10.48
C ALA A 47 4.83 1.28 9.21
N TRP A 48 3.51 1.19 9.36
CA TRP A 48 2.58 0.90 8.26
C TRP A 48 2.07 2.18 7.62
N ILE A 49 2.29 2.34 6.33
CA ILE A 49 1.72 3.41 5.51
C ILE A 49 0.46 2.88 4.83
N PHE A 50 -0.69 3.27 5.35
CA PHE A 50 -2.01 3.03 4.75
C PHE A 50 -2.58 4.33 4.18
N GLY A 51 -3.49 4.21 3.22
CA GLY A 51 -4.06 5.35 2.51
C GLY A 51 -4.70 4.92 1.20
N SER A 52 -5.10 5.87 0.36
CA SER A 52 -5.58 5.50 -0.97
C SER A 52 -4.42 5.08 -1.87
N THR A 53 -4.71 4.26 -2.88
CA THR A 53 -3.81 4.18 -4.04
C THR A 53 -3.62 5.58 -4.63
N ARG A 54 -2.44 5.84 -5.21
CA ARG A 54 -2.08 7.15 -5.80
C ARG A 54 -2.04 8.33 -4.82
N SER A 55 -1.98 8.07 -3.52
CA SER A 55 -1.83 9.08 -2.45
C SER A 55 -0.43 9.71 -2.35
N GLY A 56 0.56 9.22 -3.11
CA GLY A 56 1.97 9.60 -2.93
C GLY A 56 2.73 8.69 -1.95
N SER A 57 2.10 7.64 -1.43
CA SER A 57 2.72 6.70 -0.47
C SER A 57 4.01 6.03 -0.97
N THR A 58 4.15 5.79 -2.28
CA THR A 58 5.40 5.26 -2.86
C THR A 58 6.54 6.27 -2.77
N TRP A 59 6.26 7.56 -2.96
CA TRP A 59 7.25 8.62 -2.79
C TRP A 59 7.66 8.73 -1.33
N LEU A 60 6.70 8.72 -0.40
CA LEU A 60 6.99 8.71 1.03
C LEU A 60 7.84 7.50 1.45
N LEU A 61 7.54 6.29 0.94
CA LEU A 61 8.34 5.09 1.19
C LEU A 61 9.79 5.27 0.70
N ARG A 62 9.97 5.86 -0.49
CA ARG A 62 11.32 6.15 -1.04
C ARG A 62 12.08 7.17 -0.20
N LEU A 63 11.41 8.20 0.30
CA LEU A 63 12.02 9.20 1.20
C LEU A 63 12.45 8.56 2.53
N LEU A 64 11.56 7.79 3.15
CA LEU A 64 11.81 7.12 4.43
C LEU A 64 12.88 6.04 4.33
N CYS A 65 12.99 5.33 3.22
CA CYS A 65 13.95 4.22 3.06
C CYS A 65 15.18 4.59 2.22
N HIS A 66 15.39 5.88 1.91
CA HIS A 66 16.61 6.35 1.24
C HIS A 66 17.86 5.92 2.04
N PRO A 67 18.92 5.38 1.40
CA PRO A 67 19.20 5.37 -0.04
C PRO A 67 18.75 4.12 -0.81
N LEU A 68 17.90 3.25 -0.24
CA LEU A 68 17.48 2.03 -0.92
C LEU A 68 16.62 2.33 -2.17
N ALA A 69 16.85 1.54 -3.23
CA ALA A 69 16.03 1.56 -4.44
C ALA A 69 15.00 0.43 -4.39
N LEU A 70 13.74 0.72 -4.74
CA LEU A 70 12.69 -0.29 -4.87
C LEU A 70 12.88 -1.06 -6.19
N GLU A 71 13.09 -2.36 -6.10
CA GLU A 71 13.38 -3.24 -7.24
C GLU A 71 12.55 -4.52 -7.11
N PRO A 72 11.34 -4.58 -7.71
CA PRO A 72 10.41 -5.70 -7.53
C PRO A 72 10.96 -7.07 -7.94
N GLU A 73 11.91 -7.09 -8.89
CA GLU A 73 12.54 -8.32 -9.39
C GLU A 73 13.70 -8.81 -8.48
N ASP A 74 14.17 -7.97 -7.55
CA ASP A 74 15.15 -8.40 -6.56
C ASP A 74 14.50 -9.31 -5.50
N GLY A 75 15.23 -10.32 -5.01
CA GLY A 75 14.72 -11.28 -4.02
C GLY A 75 14.27 -10.69 -2.67
N LEU A 76 14.61 -9.43 -2.36
CA LEU A 76 14.10 -8.64 -1.23
C LEU A 76 13.03 -7.62 -1.64
N GLY A 77 12.90 -7.31 -2.94
CA GLY A 77 12.09 -6.22 -3.47
C GLY A 77 12.78 -4.85 -3.42
N PHE A 78 14.05 -4.80 -3.03
CA PHE A 78 14.86 -3.57 -2.98
C PHE A 78 16.36 -3.88 -2.98
N SER A 79 17.17 -2.88 -3.33
CA SER A 79 18.63 -2.97 -3.36
C SER A 79 19.28 -1.72 -2.72
N LEU A 80 20.54 -1.87 -2.28
CA LEU A 80 21.39 -0.73 -1.92
C LEU A 80 22.26 -0.37 -3.14
N PRO A 81 22.05 0.82 -3.75
CA PRO A 81 22.83 1.26 -4.90
C PRO A 81 24.33 1.26 -4.60
N ALA A 82 25.15 0.92 -5.60
CA ALA A 82 26.61 0.84 -5.43
C ALA A 82 27.20 2.15 -4.89
N ALA A 83 26.70 3.30 -5.34
CA ALA A 83 27.11 4.63 -4.89
C ALA A 83 26.86 4.87 -3.38
N ALA A 84 25.92 4.14 -2.76
CA ALA A 84 25.55 4.29 -1.36
C ALA A 84 26.23 3.27 -0.42
N ARG A 85 26.99 2.30 -0.95
CA ARG A 85 27.59 1.21 -0.15
C ARG A 85 28.69 1.66 0.82
N GLY A 86 29.27 2.84 0.61
CA GLY A 86 30.24 3.46 1.52
C GLY A 86 29.61 4.36 2.60
N GLY A 87 28.28 4.49 2.61
CA GLY A 87 27.54 5.32 3.57
C GLY A 87 27.35 4.64 4.94
N PRO A 88 26.63 5.31 5.85
CA PRO A 88 26.25 4.72 7.13
C PRO A 88 25.34 3.49 6.95
N PRO A 89 25.23 2.63 7.98
CA PRO A 89 24.28 1.51 7.96
C PRO A 89 22.85 1.98 7.72
N VAL A 90 22.09 1.19 6.95
CA VAL A 90 20.69 1.51 6.64
C VAL A 90 19.82 1.40 7.90
N ASP A 91 19.09 2.46 8.22
CA ASP A 91 18.24 2.59 9.41
C ASP A 91 16.75 2.29 9.17
N ALA A 92 16.32 2.16 7.90
CA ALA A 92 14.94 1.86 7.53
C ALA A 92 14.87 0.93 6.30
N LEU A 93 14.12 -0.17 6.41
CA LEU A 93 13.93 -1.16 5.34
C LEU A 93 12.52 -1.07 4.74
N PRO A 94 12.37 -1.02 3.41
CA PRO A 94 11.06 -0.91 2.77
C PRO A 94 10.41 -2.28 2.59
N VAL A 95 9.09 -2.31 2.75
CA VAL A 95 8.22 -3.38 2.22
C VAL A 95 7.13 -2.70 1.39
N ASN A 96 7.18 -2.88 0.07
CA ASN A 96 6.22 -2.29 -0.86
C ASN A 96 5.12 -3.30 -1.20
N GLU A 97 3.92 -3.08 -0.65
CA GLU A 97 2.74 -3.94 -0.73
C GLU A 97 2.98 -5.30 -0.06
N PHE A 98 2.80 -5.37 1.27
CA PHE A 98 2.84 -6.64 1.99
C PHE A 98 1.62 -7.52 1.71
N LEU A 99 0.47 -6.88 1.46
CA LEU A 99 -0.78 -7.50 1.00
C LEU A 99 -1.36 -8.56 1.94
N LEU A 100 -0.92 -8.61 3.20
CA LEU A 100 -1.48 -9.51 4.21
C LEU A 100 -3.00 -9.32 4.35
N GLY A 101 -3.49 -8.09 4.18
CA GLY A 101 -4.91 -7.77 4.23
C GLY A 101 -5.77 -8.54 3.21
N HIS A 102 -5.22 -8.95 2.05
CA HIS A 102 -5.94 -9.80 1.09
C HIS A 102 -6.19 -11.22 1.59
N HIS A 103 -5.40 -11.68 2.55
CA HIS A 103 -5.56 -12.97 3.20
C HIS A 103 -6.39 -12.85 4.48
N LEU A 104 -6.24 -11.73 5.20
CA LEU A 104 -6.96 -11.49 6.44
C LEU A 104 -8.42 -11.08 6.24
N ALA A 105 -8.74 -10.35 5.18
CA ALA A 105 -10.09 -9.88 4.91
C ALA A 105 -10.44 -10.00 3.41
N PRO A 106 -10.47 -11.22 2.84
CA PRO A 106 -10.60 -11.39 1.40
C PRO A 106 -11.87 -10.72 0.85
N ARG A 107 -11.72 -9.87 -0.17
CA ARG A 107 -12.86 -9.17 -0.80
C ARG A 107 -13.74 -10.14 -1.58
N THR A 108 -15.06 -9.96 -1.47
CA THR A 108 -16.07 -10.79 -2.16
C THR A 108 -16.94 -9.98 -3.13
N GLY A 109 -16.83 -8.65 -3.13
CA GLY A 109 -17.60 -7.77 -4.00
C GLY A 109 -17.36 -6.29 -3.70
N ASP A 110 -18.28 -5.46 -4.18
CA ASP A 110 -18.22 -4.01 -4.03
C ASP A 110 -18.44 -3.57 -2.57
N PRO A 111 -17.86 -2.43 -2.16
CA PRO A 111 -18.12 -1.86 -0.84
C PRO A 111 -19.61 -1.64 -0.56
N ILE A 112 -20.01 -1.88 0.69
CA ILE A 112 -21.39 -1.74 1.16
C ILE A 112 -21.54 -0.37 1.83
N LYS A 113 -22.51 0.43 1.37
CA LYS A 113 -22.88 1.69 2.03
C LYS A 113 -23.81 1.39 3.21
N ARG A 114 -23.41 1.79 4.41
CA ARG A 114 -24.20 1.68 5.65
C ARG A 114 -25.20 2.84 5.75
N LYS A 115 -26.17 2.70 6.66
CA LYS A 115 -27.20 3.72 6.93
C LYS A 115 -26.63 5.05 7.42
N ASP A 116 -25.48 5.02 8.09
CA ASP A 116 -24.74 6.21 8.55
C ASP A 116 -23.90 6.86 7.43
N GLY A 117 -24.07 6.41 6.19
CA GLY A 117 -23.31 6.88 5.03
C GLY A 117 -21.90 6.30 4.92
N GLN A 118 -21.41 5.52 5.90
CA GLN A 118 -20.09 4.88 5.83
C GLN A 118 -19.99 3.74 4.85
N TYR A 119 -18.87 3.67 4.14
CA TYR A 119 -18.55 2.51 3.33
C TYR A 119 -17.76 1.50 4.16
N VAL A 120 -18.17 0.24 4.06
CA VAL A 120 -17.43 -0.90 4.61
C VAL A 120 -17.10 -1.88 3.50
N PRO A 121 -15.95 -2.55 3.56
CA PRO A 121 -15.59 -3.50 2.52
C PRO A 121 -16.49 -4.75 2.61
N ALA A 122 -16.96 -5.23 1.46
CA ALA A 122 -17.56 -6.56 1.36
C ALA A 122 -16.42 -7.60 1.37
N THR A 123 -16.24 -8.26 2.51
CA THR A 123 -15.21 -9.27 2.71
C THR A 123 -15.83 -10.56 3.24
N VAL A 124 -15.13 -11.68 3.12
CA VAL A 124 -15.56 -12.94 3.74
C VAL A 124 -15.85 -12.72 5.23
N ASN A 125 -14.97 -12.01 5.94
CA ASN A 125 -15.13 -11.70 7.36
C ASN A 125 -16.42 -10.91 7.64
N SER A 126 -16.79 -9.97 6.75
CA SER A 126 -18.00 -9.16 6.89
C SER A 126 -19.28 -10.00 6.98
N PHE A 127 -19.27 -11.23 6.44
CA PHE A 127 -20.43 -12.12 6.43
C PHE A 127 -20.29 -13.29 7.42
N TRP A 128 -19.08 -13.79 7.64
CA TRP A 128 -18.86 -15.09 8.29
C TRP A 128 -18.24 -15.01 9.70
N THR A 129 -17.74 -13.86 10.16
CA THR A 129 -17.14 -13.72 11.51
C THR A 129 -18.01 -14.22 12.67
N PRO A 130 -19.36 -14.08 12.65
CA PRO A 130 -20.22 -14.65 13.69
C PRO A 130 -20.35 -16.18 13.69
N ASP A 131 -20.07 -16.84 12.57
CA ASP A 131 -20.25 -18.29 12.40
C ASP A 131 -19.08 -19.04 13.06
N ALA A 132 -19.37 -20.02 13.92
CA ALA A 132 -18.35 -20.80 14.63
C ALA A 132 -17.57 -21.75 13.69
N HIS A 133 -18.11 -22.10 12.52
CA HIS A 133 -17.44 -22.94 11.53
C HIS A 133 -16.41 -22.18 10.69
N TYR A 134 -16.46 -20.84 10.70
CA TYR A 134 -15.52 -20.02 9.95
C TYR A 134 -14.14 -20.02 10.61
N ALA A 135 -13.09 -20.21 9.81
CA ALA A 135 -11.71 -20.33 10.30
C ALA A 135 -11.22 -19.09 11.09
N MET A 136 -11.75 -17.91 10.80
CA MET A 136 -11.46 -16.66 11.53
C MET A 136 -12.68 -16.16 12.31
N SER A 137 -13.48 -17.09 12.85
CA SER A 137 -14.61 -16.77 13.71
C SER A 137 -14.16 -15.99 14.95
N ARG A 138 -14.98 -15.03 15.39
CA ARG A 138 -14.75 -14.30 16.64
C ARG A 138 -14.74 -15.21 17.88
N HIS A 139 -15.38 -16.38 17.78
CA HIS A 139 -15.48 -17.35 18.87
C HIS A 139 -14.15 -18.02 19.22
N PHE A 140 -13.17 -17.94 18.31
CA PHE A 140 -11.86 -18.59 18.44
C PHE A 140 -10.71 -17.59 18.23
N GLU A 141 -10.97 -16.29 18.46
CA GLU A 141 -10.01 -15.21 18.26
C GLU A 141 -8.72 -15.39 19.08
N ASP A 142 -8.85 -15.93 20.28
CA ASP A 142 -7.75 -16.31 21.17
C ASP A 142 -6.83 -17.37 20.55
N ALA A 143 -7.36 -18.26 19.72
CA ALA A 143 -6.58 -19.31 19.07
C ALA A 143 -5.88 -18.83 17.78
N TRP A 144 -6.58 -18.12 16.90
CA TRP A 144 -6.03 -17.79 15.57
C TRP A 144 -5.25 -16.47 15.53
N ARG A 145 -5.60 -15.47 16.36
CA ARG A 145 -4.92 -14.16 16.33
C ARG A 145 -3.43 -14.25 16.66
N PRO A 146 -3.00 -14.98 17.73
CA PRO A 146 -1.58 -15.08 18.05
C PRO A 146 -0.76 -15.69 16.91
N GLU A 147 -1.29 -16.71 16.23
CA GLU A 147 -0.59 -17.36 15.12
C GLU A 147 -0.51 -16.49 13.87
N LEU A 148 -1.55 -15.70 13.56
CA LEU A 148 -1.49 -14.74 12.44
C LEU A 148 -0.55 -13.57 12.74
N ARG A 149 -0.53 -13.08 13.99
CA ARG A 149 0.47 -12.10 14.45
C ARG A 149 1.88 -12.67 14.29
N ARG A 150 2.12 -13.89 14.80
CA ARG A 150 3.41 -14.58 14.70
C ARG A 150 3.85 -14.74 13.25
N PHE A 151 2.96 -15.16 12.36
CA PHE A 151 3.25 -15.27 10.92
C PHE A 151 3.71 -13.94 10.33
N ALA A 152 2.97 -12.86 10.59
CA ALA A 152 3.31 -11.52 10.09
C ALA A 152 4.70 -11.08 10.57
N LEU A 153 4.98 -11.23 11.88
CA LEU A 153 6.26 -10.84 12.47
C LEU A 153 7.42 -11.67 11.92
N VAL A 154 7.29 -13.00 11.83
CA VAL A 154 8.32 -13.87 11.24
C VAL A 154 8.63 -13.45 9.81
N ARG A 155 7.60 -13.17 9.00
CA ARG A 155 7.80 -12.81 7.60
C ARG A 155 8.44 -11.43 7.45
N LEU A 156 8.05 -10.46 8.26
CA LEU A 156 8.65 -9.11 8.24
C LEU A 156 10.09 -9.14 8.79
N HIS A 157 10.34 -9.88 9.87
CA HIS A 157 11.69 -10.04 10.45
C HIS A 157 12.66 -10.68 9.44
N ALA A 158 12.18 -11.62 8.62
CA ALA A 158 12.99 -12.22 7.57
C ALA A 158 13.51 -11.20 6.52
N VAL A 159 12.87 -10.03 6.38
CA VAL A 159 13.39 -8.93 5.53
C VAL A 159 14.67 -8.36 6.14
N LEU A 160 14.66 -8.09 7.45
CA LEU A 160 15.82 -7.59 8.20
C LEU A 160 16.99 -8.56 8.10
N GLU A 161 16.77 -9.83 8.48
CA GLU A 161 17.80 -10.87 8.47
C GLU A 161 18.46 -10.99 7.10
N ARG A 162 17.66 -11.02 6.03
CA ARG A 162 18.18 -11.17 4.68
C ARG A 162 18.85 -9.88 4.18
N ALA A 163 18.36 -8.69 4.55
CA ALA A 163 19.02 -7.43 4.20
C ALA A 163 20.41 -7.33 4.84
N ALA A 164 20.53 -7.72 6.12
CA ALA A 164 21.79 -7.70 6.87
C ALA A 164 22.88 -8.61 6.27
N THR A 165 22.50 -9.65 5.51
CA THR A 165 23.46 -10.48 4.75
C THR A 165 23.99 -9.84 3.47
N ARG A 166 23.40 -8.72 3.02
CA ARG A 166 23.72 -8.07 1.73
C ARG A 166 24.46 -6.74 1.89
N PHE A 167 24.18 -5.99 2.95
CA PHE A 167 24.80 -4.70 3.24
C PHE A 167 24.64 -4.32 4.71
N PRO A 168 25.40 -3.32 5.21
CA PRO A 168 25.27 -2.85 6.58
C PRO A 168 23.87 -2.30 6.87
N VAL A 169 23.23 -2.86 7.89
CA VAL A 169 21.95 -2.40 8.45
C VAL A 169 22.21 -1.98 9.90
N ALA A 170 21.55 -0.93 10.37
CA ALA A 170 21.62 -0.51 11.76
C ALA A 170 21.18 -1.65 12.71
N GLY A 171 21.53 -1.58 14.00
CA GLY A 171 21.16 -2.62 14.96
C GLY A 171 19.64 -2.80 15.10
N ASP A 172 18.90 -1.68 15.15
CA ASP A 172 17.46 -1.64 15.35
C ASP A 172 16.77 -0.85 14.22
N PRO A 173 16.82 -1.33 12.96
CA PRO A 173 16.24 -0.58 11.84
C PRO A 173 14.72 -0.56 11.94
N ALA A 174 14.09 0.50 11.45
CA ALA A 174 12.66 0.47 11.19
C ALA A 174 12.36 -0.44 9.99
N VAL A 175 11.18 -1.04 9.98
CA VAL A 175 10.62 -1.66 8.76
C VAL A 175 9.40 -0.84 8.36
N VAL A 176 9.48 -0.18 7.21
CA VAL A 176 8.44 0.70 6.70
C VAL A 176 7.62 -0.05 5.66
N ILE A 177 6.37 -0.35 5.98
CA ILE A 177 5.47 -1.18 5.17
C ILE A 177 4.43 -0.29 4.50
N LYS A 178 4.49 -0.15 3.18
CA LYS A 178 3.47 0.56 2.41
C LYS A 178 2.44 -0.42 1.89
N ASP A 179 1.19 -0.36 2.35
CA ASP A 179 0.15 -1.34 1.99
C ASP A 179 -1.18 -0.66 1.60
N VAL A 180 -1.11 0.16 0.54
CA VAL A 180 -2.28 0.89 0.05
C VAL A 180 -3.20 0.01 -0.80
N GLY A 181 -2.70 -1.12 -1.32
CA GLY A 181 -3.52 -2.12 -2.02
C GLY A 181 -4.52 -2.82 -1.09
N ALA A 182 -4.16 -2.98 0.18
CA ALA A 182 -4.98 -3.64 1.19
C ALA A 182 -5.51 -2.71 2.30
N SER A 183 -5.58 -1.40 2.06
CA SER A 183 -6.02 -0.42 3.08
C SER A 183 -7.43 -0.64 3.65
N TYR A 184 -8.30 -1.35 2.93
CA TYR A 184 -9.60 -1.77 3.46
C TYR A 184 -9.47 -2.68 4.70
N ALA A 185 -8.36 -3.42 4.81
CA ALA A 185 -8.03 -4.33 5.90
C ALA A 185 -7.17 -3.69 7.00
N ALA A 186 -6.85 -2.38 6.91
CA ALA A 186 -6.07 -1.69 7.92
C ALA A 186 -6.58 -1.93 9.36
N PRO A 187 -7.91 -1.96 9.65
CA PRO A 187 -8.39 -2.25 11.01
C PRO A 187 -7.96 -3.62 11.54
N ILE A 188 -8.10 -4.69 10.75
CA ILE A 188 -7.72 -6.03 11.21
C ILE A 188 -6.20 -6.15 11.33
N THR A 189 -5.43 -5.62 10.37
CA THR A 189 -3.96 -5.61 10.41
C THR A 189 -3.43 -4.90 11.65
N MET A 190 -3.89 -3.68 11.90
CA MET A 190 -3.42 -2.89 13.05
C MET A 190 -3.92 -3.43 14.39
N SER A 191 -5.04 -4.15 14.42
CA SER A 191 -5.50 -4.84 15.63
C SER A 191 -4.73 -6.15 15.92
N LEU A 192 -4.10 -6.75 14.91
CA LEU A 192 -3.23 -7.91 15.06
C LEU A 192 -1.81 -7.51 15.45
N LEU A 193 -1.41 -6.29 15.10
CA LEU A 193 -0.11 -5.71 15.35
C LEU A 193 -0.26 -4.39 16.14
N PRO A 194 -0.70 -4.46 17.42
CA PRO A 194 -1.07 -3.29 18.22
C PRO A 194 0.09 -2.37 18.61
N ARG A 195 1.34 -2.82 18.53
CA ARG A 195 2.55 -2.04 18.84
C ARG A 195 3.13 -1.36 17.59
N SER A 196 2.63 -1.70 16.40
CA SER A 196 3.08 -1.08 15.15
C SER A 196 2.62 0.37 15.04
N ARG A 197 3.47 1.22 14.45
CA ARG A 197 3.09 2.58 14.06
C ARG A 197 2.20 2.56 12.82
N LEU A 198 1.23 3.47 12.78
CA LEU A 198 0.34 3.72 11.66
C LEU A 198 0.56 5.12 11.08
N VAL A 199 1.04 5.18 9.84
CA VAL A 199 1.01 6.38 9.02
C VAL A 199 -0.25 6.34 8.15
N PHE A 200 -1.15 7.30 8.35
CA PHE A 200 -2.30 7.48 7.46
C PHE A 200 -1.98 8.56 6.42
N MET A 201 -1.61 8.11 5.22
CA MET A 201 -1.33 8.95 4.06
C MET A 201 -2.64 9.42 3.43
N VAL A 202 -2.83 10.74 3.39
CA VAL A 202 -4.03 11.39 2.86
C VAL A 202 -3.64 12.25 1.66
N ARG A 203 -4.52 12.27 0.66
CA ARG A 203 -4.48 13.15 -0.51
C ARG A 203 -5.90 13.51 -0.90
N ASP A 204 -6.11 14.66 -1.54
CA ASP A 204 -7.42 15.01 -2.11
C ASP A 204 -7.92 13.85 -3.00
N GLY A 205 -9.06 13.25 -2.62
CA GLY A 205 -9.64 12.12 -3.33
C GLY A 205 -9.92 12.44 -4.80
N ARG A 206 -10.23 13.69 -5.13
CA ARG A 206 -10.49 14.12 -6.52
C ARG A 206 -9.22 14.10 -7.36
N ASP A 207 -8.07 14.49 -6.80
CA ASP A 207 -6.77 14.33 -7.47
C ASP A 207 -6.37 12.86 -7.61
N VAL A 208 -6.77 12.01 -6.65
CA VAL A 208 -6.60 10.56 -6.76
C VAL A 208 -7.42 10.00 -7.93
N ILE A 209 -8.70 10.38 -8.05
CA ILE A 209 -9.56 9.96 -9.16
C ILE A 209 -9.00 10.44 -10.50
N ASP A 210 -8.63 11.72 -10.63
CA ASP A 210 -7.99 12.26 -11.84
C ASP A 210 -6.73 11.45 -12.20
N SER A 211 -5.91 11.12 -11.20
CA SER A 211 -4.73 10.28 -11.41
C SER A 211 -5.07 8.83 -11.82
N LEU A 212 -6.16 8.25 -11.33
CA LEU A 212 -6.57 6.88 -11.68
C LEU A 212 -7.14 6.82 -13.10
N ILE A 213 -7.96 7.81 -13.48
CA ILE A 213 -8.44 7.99 -14.84
C ILE A 213 -7.26 8.04 -15.81
N HIS A 214 -6.24 8.84 -15.48
CA HIS A 214 -5.03 8.94 -16.30
C HIS A 214 -4.34 7.57 -16.48
N ALA A 215 -4.22 6.79 -15.40
CA ALA A 215 -3.65 5.45 -15.46
C ALA A 215 -4.56 4.44 -16.20
N ALA A 216 -5.86 4.69 -16.32
CA ALA A 216 -6.81 3.79 -16.96
C ALA A 216 -6.96 4.01 -18.48
N LYS A 217 -6.47 5.15 -19.01
CA LYS A 217 -6.50 5.50 -20.44
C LYS A 217 -5.55 4.65 -21.26
N ALA A 218 -5.95 4.33 -22.50
CA ALA A 218 -5.10 3.64 -23.47
C ALA A 218 -3.77 4.38 -23.71
N GLY A 219 -2.66 3.64 -23.67
CA GLY A 219 -1.30 4.17 -23.87
C GLY A 219 -0.58 4.63 -22.58
N SER A 220 -1.29 4.69 -21.46
CA SER A 220 -0.70 4.94 -20.13
C SER A 220 0.18 3.78 -19.65
N TRP A 221 1.11 4.05 -18.73
CA TRP A 221 2.01 3.03 -18.14
C TRP A 221 1.29 1.75 -17.70
N PHE A 222 0.08 1.86 -17.12
CA PHE A 222 -0.68 0.73 -16.59
C PHE A 222 -1.36 -0.06 -17.72
N THR A 223 -1.92 0.60 -18.73
CA THR A 223 -2.52 -0.07 -19.89
C THR A 223 -1.50 -0.63 -20.89
N ARG A 224 -0.20 -0.39 -20.69
CA ARG A 224 0.86 -1.14 -21.39
C ARG A 224 0.95 -2.59 -20.88
N ILE A 225 0.48 -2.85 -19.66
CA ILE A 225 0.53 -4.17 -19.01
C ILE A 225 -0.85 -4.76 -18.72
N THR A 226 -1.93 -3.96 -18.82
CA THR A 226 -3.33 -4.41 -18.71
C THR A 226 -4.17 -3.93 -19.89
N LYS A 227 -5.40 -4.46 -20.06
CA LYS A 227 -6.36 -3.85 -20.99
C LYS A 227 -6.78 -2.46 -20.51
N PRO A 228 -7.10 -1.51 -21.41
CA PRO A 228 -7.72 -0.24 -21.04
C PRO A 228 -9.03 -0.47 -20.27
N LEU A 229 -9.25 0.32 -19.22
CA LEU A 229 -10.46 0.23 -18.38
C LEU A 229 -11.52 1.28 -18.76
N ILE A 230 -11.16 2.25 -19.60
CA ILE A 230 -12.05 3.31 -20.08
C ILE A 230 -11.95 3.34 -21.60
N SER A 231 -13.03 2.99 -22.31
CA SER A 231 -13.09 3.00 -23.77
C SER A 231 -14.04 4.07 -24.34
N GLY A 232 -14.84 4.73 -23.48
CA GLY A 232 -15.74 5.82 -23.83
C GLY A 232 -16.26 6.58 -22.61
N ASP A 233 -17.17 7.53 -22.83
CA ASP A 233 -17.66 8.44 -21.78
C ASP A 233 -18.51 7.74 -20.70
N ALA A 234 -19.36 6.78 -21.09
CA ALA A 234 -20.14 6.00 -20.13
C ALA A 234 -19.24 5.18 -19.19
N ASP A 235 -18.25 4.48 -19.75
CA ASP A 235 -17.23 3.74 -18.98
C ASP A 235 -16.48 4.66 -18.01
N ARG A 236 -16.26 5.93 -18.42
CA ARG A 236 -15.54 6.92 -17.62
C ARG A 236 -16.35 7.35 -16.40
N LEU A 237 -17.66 7.61 -16.55
CA LEU A 237 -18.53 7.96 -15.42
C LEU A 237 -18.65 6.80 -14.42
N ASP A 238 -18.84 5.57 -14.91
CA ASP A 238 -18.88 4.38 -14.06
C ASP A 238 -17.55 4.13 -13.35
N PHE A 239 -16.43 4.36 -14.05
CA PHE A 239 -15.11 4.30 -13.46
C PHE A 239 -14.94 5.32 -12.33
N VAL A 240 -15.35 6.58 -12.55
CA VAL A 240 -15.31 7.63 -11.52
C VAL A 240 -16.16 7.26 -10.31
N ARG A 241 -17.38 6.77 -10.53
CA ARG A 241 -18.27 6.31 -9.47
C ARG A 241 -17.66 5.17 -8.66
N GLY A 242 -17.19 4.13 -9.33
CA GLY A 242 -16.58 2.96 -8.69
C GLY A 242 -15.32 3.33 -7.90
N LYS A 243 -14.42 4.13 -8.49
CA LYS A 243 -13.18 4.56 -7.80
C LYS A 243 -13.43 5.55 -6.67
N SER A 244 -14.47 6.37 -6.75
CA SER A 244 -14.88 7.23 -5.63
C SER A 244 -15.40 6.39 -4.45
N ILE A 245 -16.18 5.33 -4.72
CA ILE A 245 -16.65 4.39 -3.69
C ILE A 245 -15.48 3.61 -3.07
N GLU A 246 -14.55 3.11 -3.88
CA GLU A 246 -13.34 2.43 -3.39
C GLU A 246 -12.49 3.37 -2.53
N TRP A 247 -12.28 4.61 -2.96
CA TRP A 247 -11.55 5.63 -2.20
C TRP A 247 -12.24 5.92 -0.87
N ALA A 248 -13.56 6.11 -0.87
CA ALA A 248 -14.34 6.38 0.35
C ALA A 248 -14.26 5.19 1.31
N CYS A 249 -14.42 3.96 0.82
CA CYS A 249 -14.29 2.75 1.62
C CYS A 249 -12.89 2.57 2.23
N GLY A 250 -11.84 2.78 1.44
CA GLY A 250 -10.46 2.69 1.91
C GLY A 250 -10.17 3.75 2.97
N THR A 251 -10.61 4.99 2.73
CA THR A 251 -10.49 6.12 3.66
C THR A 251 -11.23 5.84 4.97
N ASP A 252 -12.47 5.35 4.91
CA ASP A 252 -13.26 5.00 6.10
C ASP A 252 -12.56 3.86 6.90
N SER A 253 -12.00 2.85 6.23
CA SER A 253 -11.19 1.80 6.88
C SER A 253 -9.92 2.34 7.55
N CYS A 254 -9.13 3.14 6.85
CA CYS A 254 -7.93 3.77 7.40
C CYS A 254 -8.27 4.66 8.60
N ARG A 255 -9.34 5.45 8.52
CA ARG A 255 -9.81 6.30 9.62
C ARG A 255 -10.22 5.50 10.85
N ARG A 256 -10.88 4.35 10.68
CA ARG A 256 -11.21 3.46 11.81
C ARG A 256 -9.95 2.90 12.48
N ALA A 257 -9.01 2.40 11.69
CA ALA A 257 -7.72 1.91 12.21
C ALA A 257 -6.96 3.04 12.94
N TRP A 258 -6.88 4.20 12.30
CA TRP A 258 -6.29 5.42 12.82
C TRP A 258 -6.87 5.83 14.18
N ARG A 259 -8.20 5.94 14.28
CA ARG A 259 -8.88 6.33 15.51
C ARG A 259 -8.69 5.33 16.65
N ALA A 260 -8.57 4.03 16.32
CA ALA A 260 -8.37 2.97 17.28
C ALA A 260 -6.92 2.87 17.80
N GLN A 261 -5.94 3.40 17.05
CA GLN A 261 -4.54 3.38 17.47
C GLN A 261 -4.24 4.42 18.56
N PRO A 262 -3.33 4.12 19.51
CA PRO A 262 -2.84 5.09 20.48
C PRO A 262 -2.28 6.35 19.79
N PRO A 263 -2.46 7.56 20.36
CA PRO A 263 -1.99 8.81 19.75
C PRO A 263 -0.50 8.82 19.38
N GLU A 264 0.35 8.19 20.19
CA GLU A 264 1.78 8.08 19.98
C GLU A 264 2.17 7.10 18.85
N LEU A 265 1.28 6.17 18.50
CA LEU A 265 1.48 5.18 17.43
C LEU A 265 0.79 5.57 16.12
N ARG A 266 0.23 6.78 16.00
CA ARG A 266 -0.39 7.24 14.75
C ARG A 266 0.13 8.60 14.25
N ARG A 267 0.55 8.69 12.98
CA ARG A 267 0.86 9.97 12.27
C ARG A 267 0.12 10.16 10.94
N MET A 268 -0.63 11.27 10.77
CA MET A 268 -1.37 11.56 9.53
C MET A 268 -0.45 12.42 8.70
N VAL A 269 -0.30 12.07 7.43
CA VAL A 269 0.57 12.79 6.50
C VAL A 269 -0.26 13.20 5.29
N ARG A 270 -0.33 14.48 5.01
CA ARG A 270 -0.99 14.99 3.80
C ARG A 270 0.02 15.08 2.68
N TYR A 271 -0.34 14.57 1.51
CA TYR A 271 0.48 14.64 0.32
C TYR A 271 0.87 16.08 -0.03
N GLU A 272 -0.08 16.99 0.11
CA GLU A 272 0.07 18.39 -0.26
C GLU A 272 1.05 19.12 0.67
N GLU A 273 1.02 18.82 1.97
CA GLU A 273 1.95 19.37 2.97
C GLU A 273 3.35 18.78 2.76
N LEU A 274 3.46 17.46 2.59
CA LEU A 274 4.73 16.79 2.29
C LEU A 274 5.36 17.30 0.98
N LEU A 275 4.54 17.66 0.00
CA LEU A 275 5.02 18.23 -1.25
C LEU A 275 5.49 19.69 -1.08
N ALA A 276 4.83 20.47 -0.24
CA ALA A 276 5.14 21.87 0.01
C ALA A 276 6.40 22.05 0.89
N ASP A 277 6.56 21.22 1.91
CA ASP A 277 7.74 21.19 2.79
C ASP A 277 8.25 19.75 2.98
N PRO A 278 8.92 19.17 1.97
CA PRO A 278 9.37 17.79 2.05
C PRO A 278 10.45 17.56 3.11
N ILE A 279 11.26 18.56 3.45
CA ILE A 279 12.33 18.41 4.45
C ILE A 279 11.74 18.46 5.85
N GLY A 280 10.88 19.45 6.15
CA GLY A 280 10.24 19.58 7.45
C GLY A 280 9.32 18.41 7.78
N GLU A 281 8.44 18.02 6.85
CA GLU A 281 7.54 16.90 7.04
C GLU A 281 8.28 15.55 7.15
N LEU A 282 9.30 15.32 6.32
CA LEU A 282 10.11 14.10 6.42
C LEU A 282 10.91 14.05 7.73
N GLY A 283 11.48 15.19 8.16
CA GLY A 283 12.23 15.29 9.41
C GLY A 283 11.36 14.98 10.62
N SER A 284 10.18 15.60 10.70
CA SER A 284 9.20 15.32 11.77
C SER A 284 8.76 13.86 11.79
N LEU A 285 8.56 13.25 10.62
CA LEU A 285 8.18 11.84 10.53
C LEU A 285 9.33 10.90 10.90
N CYS A 286 10.57 11.23 10.52
CA CYS A 286 11.76 10.48 10.92
C CYS A 286 11.93 10.47 12.43
N GLU A 287 11.81 11.63 13.09
CA GLU A 287 11.87 11.75 14.55
C GLU A 287 10.80 10.88 15.22
N TRP A 288 9.55 10.95 14.75
CA TRP A 288 8.44 10.18 15.29
C TRP A 288 8.60 8.65 15.12
N ILE A 289 9.19 8.20 14.00
CA ILE A 289 9.53 6.79 13.78
C ILE A 289 10.74 6.37 14.64
N GLY A 290 11.64 7.30 14.96
CA GLY A 290 12.90 7.04 15.67
C GLY A 290 14.12 6.96 14.76
N LEU A 291 14.03 7.47 13.52
CA LEU A 291 15.14 7.53 12.56
C LEU A 291 16.02 8.76 12.86
N LYS A 292 17.29 8.52 13.20
CA LYS A 292 18.25 9.57 13.55
C LYS A 292 18.95 10.08 12.30
N ARG A 293 18.35 11.07 11.63
CA ARG A 293 18.86 11.67 10.39
C ARG A 293 19.11 13.15 10.57
N ASP A 294 20.25 13.62 10.10
CA ASP A 294 20.55 15.05 10.03
C ASP A 294 19.91 15.70 8.81
N VAL A 295 19.95 17.03 8.76
CA VAL A 295 19.37 17.82 7.65
C VAL A 295 19.98 17.43 6.30
N ALA A 296 21.29 17.14 6.25
CA ALA A 296 21.96 16.77 5.01
C ALA A 296 21.44 15.42 4.44
N ALA A 297 21.17 14.45 5.30
CA ALA A 297 20.57 13.17 4.92
C ALA A 297 19.12 13.37 4.40
N LEU A 298 18.33 14.23 5.06
CA LEU A 298 16.98 14.58 4.60
C LEU A 298 17.00 15.27 3.24
N GLU A 299 17.88 16.25 3.05
CA GLU A 299 18.07 16.96 1.77
C GLU A 299 18.50 16.00 0.65
N SER A 300 19.41 15.06 0.91
CA SER A 300 19.79 14.01 -0.06
C SER A 300 18.60 13.13 -0.43
N ALA A 301 17.83 12.66 0.56
CA ALA A 301 16.65 11.85 0.32
C ALA A 301 15.61 12.59 -0.56
N VAL A 302 15.33 13.86 -0.26
CA VAL A 302 14.39 14.68 -1.02
C VAL A 302 14.90 14.94 -2.44
N ARG A 303 16.16 15.36 -2.59
CA ARG A 303 16.77 15.69 -3.89
C ARG A 303 16.81 14.48 -4.82
N GLU A 304 17.23 13.32 -4.31
CA GLU A 304 17.40 12.12 -5.14
C GLU A 304 16.08 11.41 -5.45
N ASN A 305 15.03 11.70 -4.70
CA ASN A 305 13.69 11.17 -4.95
C ASN A 305 12.72 12.25 -5.45
N ALA A 306 13.23 13.40 -5.90
CA ALA A 306 12.42 14.42 -6.54
C ALA A 306 11.79 13.88 -7.84
N PHE A 307 10.58 14.35 -8.15
CA PHE A 307 9.86 13.96 -9.36
C PHE A 307 10.68 14.32 -10.61
N GLY A 308 10.83 13.37 -11.54
CA GLY A 308 11.63 13.55 -12.77
C GLY A 308 13.09 13.11 -12.67
N VAL A 309 13.62 12.83 -11.47
CA VAL A 309 15.03 12.42 -11.30
C VAL A 309 15.25 10.96 -11.69
N LYS A 310 14.52 10.03 -11.05
CA LYS A 310 14.67 8.58 -11.26
C LYS A 310 13.68 8.00 -12.28
N GLU A 311 12.54 8.65 -12.43
CA GLU A 311 11.44 8.20 -13.29
C GLU A 311 10.91 9.38 -14.10
N PRO A 312 10.56 9.15 -15.38
CA PRO A 312 10.00 10.21 -16.20
C PRO A 312 8.65 10.67 -15.65
N THR A 313 8.42 11.97 -15.69
CA THR A 313 7.12 12.58 -15.40
C THR A 313 6.43 12.94 -16.70
N GLY A 314 5.12 12.72 -16.79
CA GLY A 314 4.38 13.16 -17.97
C GLY A 314 3.01 12.52 -18.18
N PRO A 315 2.30 12.93 -19.25
CA PRO A 315 0.92 12.52 -19.55
C PRO A 315 0.75 11.05 -19.97
N SER A 316 1.83 10.27 -20.01
CA SER A 316 1.81 8.82 -20.24
C SER A 316 2.42 8.01 -19.09
N GLU A 317 2.97 8.69 -18.07
CA GLU A 317 3.87 8.08 -17.09
C GLU A 317 3.22 7.87 -15.72
N PHE A 318 3.92 7.11 -14.86
CA PHE A 318 3.45 6.82 -13.50
C PHE A 318 3.29 8.10 -12.68
N ALA A 319 4.26 9.01 -12.72
CA ALA A 319 4.14 10.34 -12.13
C ALA A 319 3.65 11.30 -13.22
N ARG A 320 2.37 11.71 -13.16
CA ARG A 320 1.78 12.57 -14.18
C ARG A 320 2.21 14.03 -14.05
N ALA A 321 1.90 14.60 -12.89
CA ALA A 321 2.21 15.95 -12.46
C ALA A 321 2.15 15.96 -10.92
N ALA A 322 3.19 16.45 -10.27
CA ALA A 322 3.22 16.66 -8.82
C ALA A 322 2.55 17.98 -8.48
N SER A 323 1.32 18.18 -8.95
CA SER A 323 0.58 19.44 -8.82
C SER A 323 -0.80 19.14 -8.25
N PRO A 324 -1.05 19.50 -6.98
CA PRO A 324 -2.36 19.39 -6.37
C PRO A 324 -3.42 20.26 -7.08
N GLY A 325 -4.66 19.79 -7.11
CA GLY A 325 -5.82 20.53 -7.59
C GLY A 325 -6.11 20.44 -9.09
N LEU A 326 -5.35 19.64 -9.85
CA LEU A 326 -5.54 19.47 -11.30
C LEU A 326 -6.89 18.81 -11.65
N TRP A 327 -7.51 18.11 -10.70
CA TRP A 327 -8.84 17.55 -10.87
C TRP A 327 -9.88 18.59 -11.34
N ARG A 328 -9.74 19.87 -10.93
CA ARG A 328 -10.66 20.96 -11.31
C ARG A 328 -10.71 21.21 -12.82
N GLN A 329 -9.61 20.92 -13.50
CA GLN A 329 -9.46 21.13 -14.94
C GLN A 329 -9.72 19.84 -15.73
N ASN A 330 -9.37 18.68 -15.16
CA ASN A 330 -9.37 17.41 -15.90
C ASN A 330 -10.64 16.57 -15.68
N LEU A 331 -11.37 16.80 -14.60
CA LEU A 331 -12.67 16.17 -14.37
C LEU A 331 -13.76 17.04 -14.98
N SER A 332 -14.69 16.41 -15.70
CA SER A 332 -15.88 17.12 -16.19
C SER A 332 -16.75 17.60 -15.01
N PRO A 333 -17.63 18.60 -15.20
CA PRO A 333 -18.55 19.02 -14.13
C PRO A 333 -19.41 17.88 -13.58
N GLU A 334 -19.74 16.88 -14.42
CA GLU A 334 -20.49 15.70 -13.99
C GLU A 334 -19.64 14.75 -13.13
N GLU A 335 -18.38 14.54 -13.50
CA GLU A 335 -17.45 13.73 -12.71
C GLU A 335 -17.13 14.37 -11.36
N GLN A 336 -17.01 15.69 -11.33
CA GLN A 336 -16.84 16.44 -10.09
C GLN A 336 -18.04 16.26 -9.16
N ARG A 337 -19.27 16.36 -9.68
CA ARG A 337 -20.49 16.09 -8.89
C ARG A 337 -20.54 14.66 -8.36
N ILE A 338 -20.25 13.65 -9.19
CA ILE A 338 -20.23 12.24 -8.73
C ILE A 338 -19.20 12.06 -7.60
N ALA A 339 -18.01 12.64 -7.76
CA ALA A 339 -16.96 12.59 -6.76
C ALA A 339 -17.40 13.28 -5.45
N GLU A 340 -18.00 14.47 -5.53
CA GLU A 340 -18.49 15.23 -4.38
C GLU A 340 -19.63 14.50 -3.66
N ASP A 341 -20.62 13.96 -4.39
CA ASP A 341 -21.75 13.21 -3.82
C ASP A 341 -21.32 11.97 -3.01
N ILE A 342 -20.18 11.37 -3.39
CA ILE A 342 -19.68 10.12 -2.77
C ILE A 342 -18.63 10.42 -1.70
N MET A 343 -17.74 11.36 -1.96
CA MET A 343 -16.53 11.60 -1.16
C MET A 343 -16.61 12.88 -0.32
N GLY A 344 -17.54 13.79 -0.61
CA GLY A 344 -17.62 15.15 -0.07
C GLY A 344 -17.52 15.23 1.44
N ASP A 345 -18.32 14.45 2.17
CA ASP A 345 -18.26 14.40 3.64
C ASP A 345 -16.85 14.05 4.15
N ARG A 346 -16.17 13.10 3.49
CA ARG A 346 -14.84 12.62 3.92
C ARG A 346 -13.78 13.65 3.55
N LEU A 347 -13.91 14.27 2.39
CA LEU A 347 -13.06 15.36 1.96
C LEU A 347 -13.12 16.49 2.99
N ALA A 348 -14.32 16.92 3.39
CA ALA A 348 -14.52 17.95 4.42
C ALA A 348 -13.92 17.54 5.78
N GLU A 349 -14.18 16.31 6.24
CA GLU A 349 -13.61 15.78 7.49
C GLU A 349 -12.08 15.68 7.46
N LEU A 350 -11.49 15.50 6.27
CA LEU A 350 -10.05 15.51 6.04
C LEU A 350 -9.54 16.92 5.72
N GLY A 351 -10.34 17.98 5.84
CA GLY A 351 -9.93 19.37 5.63
C GLY A 351 -9.70 19.74 4.16
N TYR A 352 -10.31 19.04 3.21
CA TYR A 352 -10.43 19.48 1.83
C TYR A 352 -11.75 20.22 1.65
N PRO A 353 -11.78 21.34 0.91
CA PRO A 353 -13.05 22.01 0.61
C PRO A 353 -13.95 21.08 -0.20
N ALA A 354 -15.25 21.06 0.15
CA ALA A 354 -16.29 20.36 -0.61
C ALA A 354 -16.29 20.85 -2.06
#